data_AF-A0A1Y0L0I2-F1
#
_entry.id   AF-A0A1Y0L0I2-F1
#
_cell.length_a   1.000
_cell.length_b   1.000
_cell.length_c   1.000
_cell.angle_alpha   90.00
_cell.angle_beta   90.00
_cell.angle_gamma   90.00
#
_symmetry.space_group_name_H-M   'P 1'
#
loop_
_entity.id
_entity.type
_entity.pdbx_description
1 polymer ?
#
loop_
_entity_poly.entity_id
_entity_poly.type
_entity_poly.pdbx_seq_one_letter_code
_entity_poly.pdbx_strand_id
1 'polypeptide(L)'
;MKLFLKLLMAMKLDVTSNDSKQINLLIDEQSKNNIFFDQEIDLYFKTDLSEKQTLNQYIEANWRTILIENLSEYHGGIDVITKTDYQLVNYENFKLTVKFSNKLGENLLDDTLVKDFDVFLYNYDALEVIKTHIENNFVVTPDILNYKHSHLMEFLEKNYARDFNRICNKHLLLNDETEFFDYLSVEEVTDKGVRLEFLSDSSFEINVAKQ
;
A
#
# COMPACT_ATOMS: atom_id res chain seq x y z
N MET A 1 6.62 -5.83 9.63
CA MET A 1 7.28 -6.72 8.64
C MET A 1 6.32 -7.27 7.57
N LYS A 2 5.10 -7.77 7.90
CA LYS A 2 4.09 -8.16 6.88
C LYS A 2 3.52 -6.97 6.10
N LEU A 3 3.32 -5.82 6.75
CA LEU A 3 2.79 -4.57 6.15
C LEU A 3 3.66 -4.03 4.99
N PHE A 4 4.96 -3.93 5.24
CA PHE A 4 5.95 -3.42 4.30
C PHE A 4 6.11 -4.31 3.06
N LEU A 5 6.09 -5.65 3.22
CA LEU A 5 6.11 -6.58 2.09
C LEU A 5 4.84 -6.53 1.23
N LYS A 6 3.68 -6.30 1.87
CA LYS A 6 2.39 -6.16 1.18
C LYS A 6 2.29 -4.83 0.41
N LEU A 7 2.80 -3.74 0.99
CA LEU A 7 3.00 -2.44 0.34
C LEU A 7 3.97 -2.48 -0.84
N LEU A 8 5.10 -3.15 -0.66
CA LEU A 8 6.07 -3.40 -1.73
C LEU A 8 5.49 -4.24 -2.87
N MET A 9 4.58 -5.17 -2.58
CA MET A 9 3.86 -5.93 -3.60
C MET A 9 2.79 -5.09 -4.30
N ALA A 10 2.01 -4.28 -3.58
CA ALA A 10 1.06 -3.35 -4.19
C ALA A 10 1.73 -2.31 -5.13
N MET A 11 2.97 -1.91 -4.84
CA MET A 11 3.76 -1.02 -5.69
C MET A 11 4.44 -1.74 -6.88
N LYS A 12 4.55 -3.07 -6.88
CA LYS A 12 5.18 -3.88 -7.95
C LYS A 12 4.23 -4.75 -8.76
N LEU A 13 2.94 -4.81 -8.43
CA LEU A 13 1.95 -5.58 -9.17
C LEU A 13 1.04 -4.66 -9.99
N ASP A 14 1.57 -4.12 -11.09
CA ASP A 14 0.84 -4.19 -12.36
C ASP A 14 1.09 -5.61 -12.92
N VAL A 15 0.75 -6.63 -12.12
CA VAL A 15 0.89 -8.03 -12.53
C VAL A 15 -0.42 -8.42 -13.15
N THR A 16 -0.46 -8.26 -14.46
CA THR A 16 -1.22 -9.15 -15.32
C THR A 16 -0.92 -10.58 -14.90
N SER A 17 -1.86 -11.22 -14.19
CA SER A 17 -1.76 -12.63 -13.82
C SER A 17 -1.97 -13.48 -15.08
N ASN A 18 -0.90 -13.71 -15.85
CA ASN A 18 -0.86 -14.84 -16.76
C ASN A 18 -0.35 -16.06 -15.97
N ASP A 19 -1.17 -17.11 -15.97
CA ASP A 19 -0.95 -18.45 -15.41
C ASP A 19 -1.54 -18.74 -14.01
N SER A 20 -2.87 -18.82 -13.95
CA SER A 20 -3.58 -19.56 -12.92
C SER A 20 -3.46 -21.08 -13.17
N LYS A 21 -2.50 -21.73 -12.50
CA LYS A 21 -2.54 -23.20 -12.33
C LYS A 21 -3.64 -23.56 -11.34
N GLN A 22 -4.77 -24.03 -11.86
CA GLN A 22 -5.87 -24.61 -11.09
C GLN A 22 -5.38 -25.83 -10.28
N ILE A 23 -5.29 -25.69 -8.96
CA ILE A 23 -5.16 -26.83 -8.05
C ILE A 23 -6.59 -27.31 -7.75
N ASN A 24 -7.01 -28.38 -8.42
CA ASN A 24 -8.27 -29.06 -8.14
C ASN A 24 -8.14 -29.91 -6.85
N LEU A 25 -8.33 -29.29 -5.70
CA LEU A 25 -8.65 -30.02 -4.47
C LEU A 25 -10.15 -30.35 -4.47
N LEU A 26 -10.46 -31.65 -4.55
CA LEU A 26 -11.77 -32.24 -4.31
C LEU A 26 -12.08 -32.11 -2.81
N ILE A 27 -12.63 -30.96 -2.44
CA ILE A 27 -13.18 -30.67 -1.12
C ILE A 27 -14.61 -30.21 -1.36
N ASP A 28 -15.53 -30.72 -0.55
CA ASP A 28 -16.98 -30.50 -0.60
C ASP A 28 -17.32 -29.01 -0.79
N GLU A 29 -18.12 -28.66 -1.81
CA GLU A 29 -18.30 -27.27 -2.29
C GLU A 29 -18.82 -26.31 -1.21
N GLN A 30 -19.59 -26.82 -0.24
CA GLN A 30 -20.10 -26.02 0.88
C GLN A 30 -19.02 -25.67 1.91
N SER A 31 -18.06 -26.57 2.11
CA SER A 31 -16.95 -26.34 3.07
C SER A 31 -15.91 -25.35 2.55
N LYS A 32 -15.79 -25.15 1.23
CA LYS A 32 -14.86 -24.18 0.63
C LYS A 32 -15.23 -22.72 0.91
N ASN A 33 -16.53 -22.41 1.07
CA ASN A 33 -16.98 -21.02 1.15
C ASN A 33 -16.82 -20.42 2.55
N ASN A 34 -17.05 -21.20 3.61
CA ASN A 34 -16.71 -20.77 4.97
C ASN A 34 -15.18 -20.58 5.11
N ILE A 35 -14.38 -21.42 4.46
CA ILE A 35 -12.92 -21.29 4.44
C ILE A 35 -12.46 -19.98 3.77
N PHE A 36 -13.17 -19.47 2.76
CA PHE A 36 -12.84 -18.17 2.16
C PHE A 36 -12.96 -17.03 3.18
N PHE A 37 -14.02 -17.05 3.98
CA PHE A 37 -14.24 -16.03 4.99
C PHE A 37 -13.40 -16.22 6.26
N ASP A 38 -12.79 -17.39 6.44
CA ASP A 38 -11.80 -17.64 7.49
C ASP A 38 -10.39 -17.12 7.14
N GLN A 39 -10.13 -16.74 5.89
CA GLN A 39 -8.84 -16.18 5.47
C GLN A 39 -8.68 -14.72 5.91
N GLU A 40 -7.49 -14.34 6.36
CA GLU A 40 -7.11 -12.92 6.50
C GLU A 40 -6.97 -12.31 5.10
N ILE A 41 -7.91 -11.43 4.74
CA ILE A 41 -7.94 -10.72 3.47
C ILE A 41 -7.75 -9.23 3.76
N ASP A 42 -6.69 -8.67 3.19
CA ASP A 42 -6.44 -7.23 3.20
C ASP A 42 -6.85 -6.65 1.85
N LEU A 43 -7.40 -5.44 1.85
CA LEU A 43 -7.83 -4.73 0.65
C LEU A 43 -6.85 -3.63 0.31
N TYR A 44 -6.21 -3.71 -0.85
CA TYR A 44 -5.29 -2.70 -1.36
C TYR A 44 -6.00 -1.85 -2.41
N PHE A 45 -5.86 -0.54 -2.33
CA PHE A 45 -6.46 0.34 -3.32
C PHE A 45 -5.65 1.60 -3.56
N LYS A 46 -5.38 1.87 -4.84
CA LYS A 46 -4.73 3.10 -5.25
C LYS A 46 -5.75 4.23 -5.27
N THR A 47 -5.55 5.25 -4.45
CA THR A 47 -6.44 6.41 -4.41
C THR A 47 -6.06 7.44 -5.46
N ASP A 48 -7.02 8.13 -6.07
CA ASP A 48 -6.74 9.34 -6.83
C ASP A 48 -6.78 10.57 -5.90
N LEU A 49 -5.63 11.22 -5.73
CA LEU A 49 -5.48 12.43 -4.91
C LEU A 49 -5.91 13.71 -5.63
N SER A 50 -6.34 13.63 -6.90
CA SER A 50 -6.82 14.78 -7.67
C SER A 50 -8.15 15.34 -7.13
N GLU A 51 -8.95 14.48 -6.51
CA GLU A 51 -10.25 14.83 -5.95
C GLU A 51 -10.10 15.41 -4.54
N LYS A 52 -10.68 16.60 -4.31
CA LYS A 52 -10.69 17.24 -2.98
C LYS A 52 -11.75 16.62 -2.07
N GLN A 53 -11.47 15.43 -1.55
CA GLN A 53 -12.31 14.74 -0.58
C GLN A 53 -11.49 14.18 0.58
N THR A 54 -12.14 13.96 1.71
CA THR A 54 -11.53 13.23 2.83
C THR A 54 -11.42 11.74 2.50
N LEU A 55 -10.51 11.02 3.16
CA LEU A 55 -10.37 9.56 2.97
C LEU A 55 -11.67 8.80 3.27
N ASN A 56 -12.42 9.21 4.31
CA ASN A 56 -13.71 8.60 4.62
C ASN A 56 -14.71 8.78 3.48
N GLN A 57 -14.81 9.98 2.91
CA GLN A 57 -15.67 10.25 1.76
C GLN A 57 -15.25 9.44 0.53
N TYR A 58 -13.95 9.31 0.30
CA TYR A 58 -13.41 8.48 -0.77
C TYR A 58 -13.85 7.01 -0.61
N ILE A 59 -13.67 6.44 0.59
CA ILE A 59 -14.07 5.05 0.87
C ILE A 59 -15.59 4.87 0.73
N GLU A 60 -16.39 5.76 1.32
CA GLU A 60 -17.85 5.67 1.22
C GLU A 60 -18.33 5.69 -0.24
N ALA A 61 -17.66 6.44 -1.10
CA ALA A 61 -17.96 6.47 -2.53
C ALA A 61 -17.46 5.22 -3.29
N ASN A 62 -16.34 4.61 -2.86
CA ASN A 62 -15.61 3.60 -3.64
C ASN A 62 -15.56 2.19 -3.02
N TRP A 63 -16.10 1.96 -1.83
CA TRP A 63 -15.92 0.70 -1.09
C TRP A 63 -16.33 -0.55 -1.87
N ARG A 64 -17.36 -0.47 -2.73
CA ARG A 64 -17.78 -1.59 -3.57
C ARG A 64 -16.69 -1.97 -4.55
N THR A 65 -16.11 -0.99 -5.22
CA THR A 65 -15.01 -1.19 -6.17
C THR A 65 -13.80 -1.78 -5.45
N ILE A 66 -13.41 -1.20 -4.31
CA ILE A 66 -12.33 -1.70 -3.45
C ILE A 66 -12.53 -3.18 -3.12
N LEU A 67 -13.72 -3.53 -2.64
CA LEU A 67 -14.05 -4.89 -2.25
C LEU A 67 -14.01 -5.85 -3.46
N ILE A 68 -14.66 -5.48 -4.57
CA ILE A 68 -14.78 -6.35 -5.75
C ILE A 68 -13.43 -6.62 -6.38
N GLU A 69 -12.61 -5.59 -6.61
CA GLU A 69 -11.30 -5.74 -7.24
C GLU A 69 -10.41 -6.66 -6.40
N ASN A 70 -10.32 -6.41 -5.09
CA ASN A 70 -9.50 -7.22 -4.20
C ASN A 70 -10.01 -8.66 -4.06
N LEU A 71 -11.30 -8.87 -3.80
CA LEU A 71 -11.82 -10.23 -3.62
C LEU A 71 -11.71 -11.06 -4.92
N SER A 72 -11.77 -10.43 -6.10
CA SER A 72 -11.70 -11.14 -7.38
C SER A 72 -10.37 -11.90 -7.61
N GLU A 73 -9.30 -11.50 -6.93
CA GLU A 73 -7.98 -12.13 -7.00
C GLU A 73 -7.88 -13.43 -6.19
N TYR A 74 -8.78 -13.63 -5.22
CA TYR A 74 -8.74 -14.77 -4.33
C TYR A 74 -9.54 -15.95 -4.90
N HIS A 75 -9.04 -17.17 -4.65
CA HIS A 75 -9.76 -18.39 -5.01
C HIS A 75 -11.12 -18.45 -4.30
N GLY A 76 -12.22 -18.52 -5.06
CA GLY A 76 -13.59 -18.46 -4.53
C GLY A 76 -14.16 -17.05 -4.38
N GLY A 77 -13.36 -16.00 -4.56
CA GLY A 77 -13.83 -14.63 -4.42
C GLY A 77 -14.79 -14.18 -5.51
N ILE A 78 -14.64 -14.68 -6.75
CA ILE A 78 -15.62 -14.45 -7.83
C ILE A 78 -16.98 -15.04 -7.46
N ASP A 79 -17.03 -16.24 -6.87
CA ASP A 79 -18.28 -16.84 -6.40
C ASP A 79 -18.93 -15.97 -5.31
N VAL A 80 -18.14 -15.47 -4.35
CA VAL A 80 -18.61 -14.51 -3.34
C VAL A 80 -19.21 -13.27 -4.00
N ILE A 81 -18.49 -12.61 -4.91
CA ILE A 81 -18.95 -11.38 -5.58
C ILE A 81 -20.24 -11.63 -6.39
N THR A 82 -20.33 -12.76 -7.08
CA THR A 82 -21.43 -13.05 -8.00
C THR A 82 -22.67 -13.58 -7.28
N LYS A 83 -22.51 -14.36 -6.21
CA LYS A 83 -23.61 -15.05 -5.51
C LYS A 83 -24.09 -14.39 -4.23
N THR A 84 -23.40 -13.36 -3.75
CA THR A 84 -23.81 -12.62 -2.54
C THR A 84 -24.15 -11.16 -2.82
N ASP A 85 -25.13 -10.64 -2.10
CA ASP A 85 -25.35 -9.22 -1.91
C ASP A 85 -24.46 -8.73 -0.76
N TYR A 86 -23.95 -7.51 -0.90
CA TYR A 86 -23.07 -6.90 0.08
C TYR A 86 -23.52 -5.48 0.42
N GLN A 87 -23.42 -5.16 1.71
CA GLN A 87 -23.79 -3.88 2.30
C GLN A 87 -22.65 -3.39 3.21
N LEU A 88 -22.25 -2.14 3.01
CA LEU A 88 -21.36 -1.45 3.94
C LEU A 88 -22.06 -1.29 5.29
N VAL A 89 -21.44 -1.81 6.35
CA VAL A 89 -21.91 -1.63 7.73
C VAL A 89 -21.29 -0.35 8.30
N ASN A 90 -19.96 -0.24 8.23
CA ASN A 90 -19.21 0.95 8.58
C ASN A 90 -17.81 0.93 7.95
N TYR A 91 -17.13 2.07 8.07
CA TYR A 91 -15.70 2.21 7.84
C TYR A 91 -15.11 3.08 8.96
N GLU A 92 -14.11 2.56 9.66
CA GLU A 92 -13.43 3.28 10.75
C GLU A 92 -11.98 2.81 10.87
N ASN A 93 -11.03 3.73 11.04
CA ASN A 93 -9.60 3.42 11.25
C ASN A 93 -9.04 2.40 10.24
N PHE A 94 -9.27 2.64 8.95
CA PHE A 94 -8.84 1.77 7.85
C PHE A 94 -9.41 0.35 7.89
N LYS A 95 -10.50 0.13 8.61
CA LYS A 95 -11.21 -1.15 8.63
C LYS A 95 -12.58 -1.00 7.96
N LEU A 96 -12.82 -1.82 6.96
CA LEU A 96 -14.08 -1.90 6.22
C LEU A 96 -14.90 -3.08 6.72
N THR A 97 -16.05 -2.83 7.35
CA THR A 97 -16.96 -3.90 7.77
C THR A 97 -18.08 -4.05 6.75
N VAL A 98 -18.18 -5.23 6.16
CA VAL A 98 -19.15 -5.55 5.12
C VAL A 98 -20.02 -6.72 5.57
N LYS A 99 -21.33 -6.55 5.39
CA LYS A 99 -22.31 -7.60 5.56
C LYS A 99 -22.59 -8.27 4.22
N PHE A 100 -22.45 -9.59 4.17
CA PHE A 100 -22.74 -10.45 3.03
C PHE A 100 -24.00 -11.27 3.28
N SER A 101 -24.84 -11.40 2.27
CA SER A 101 -26.03 -12.26 2.26
C SER A 101 -26.14 -12.98 0.93
N ASN A 102 -26.70 -14.18 0.89
CA ASN A 102 -26.97 -14.83 -0.39
C ASN A 102 -27.91 -13.97 -1.25
N LYS A 103 -27.63 -13.89 -2.55
CA LYS A 103 -28.60 -13.41 -3.52
C LYS A 103 -29.79 -14.36 -3.58
N LEU A 104 -30.92 -13.85 -4.05
CA LEU A 104 -32.11 -14.66 -4.24
C LEU A 104 -31.83 -15.85 -5.17
N GLY A 105 -32.03 -17.07 -4.67
CA GLY A 105 -31.83 -18.31 -5.42
C GLY A 105 -30.41 -18.88 -5.35
N GLU A 106 -29.48 -18.18 -4.71
CA GLU A 106 -28.12 -18.65 -4.45
C GLU A 106 -28.01 -19.19 -3.01
N ASN A 107 -27.11 -20.14 -2.79
CA ASN A 107 -26.87 -20.73 -1.46
C ASN A 107 -25.36 -20.90 -1.23
N LEU A 108 -24.64 -19.78 -1.17
CA LEU A 108 -23.20 -19.77 -0.92
C LEU A 108 -22.89 -19.82 0.58
N LEU A 109 -23.65 -19.05 1.37
CA LEU A 109 -23.53 -18.89 2.82
C LEU A 109 -24.68 -19.62 3.53
N ASP A 110 -24.43 -20.13 4.73
CA ASP A 110 -25.50 -20.71 5.56
C ASP A 110 -26.42 -19.63 6.16
N ASP A 111 -25.86 -18.46 6.48
CA ASP A 111 -26.57 -17.27 6.96
C ASP A 111 -25.80 -16.01 6.52
N THR A 112 -26.38 -14.84 6.78
CA THR A 112 -25.70 -13.55 6.71
C THR A 112 -24.40 -13.55 7.51
N LEU A 113 -23.34 -13.07 6.87
CA LEU A 113 -22.01 -12.96 7.45
C LEU A 113 -21.60 -11.49 7.53
N VAL A 114 -20.98 -11.10 8.63
CA VAL A 114 -20.34 -9.77 8.77
C VAL A 114 -18.84 -9.98 8.89
N LYS A 115 -18.06 -9.34 8.03
CA LYS A 115 -16.60 -9.46 8.01
C LYS A 115 -15.94 -8.10 7.98
N ASP A 116 -14.86 -7.99 8.75
CA ASP A 116 -13.94 -6.88 8.74
C ASP A 116 -12.80 -7.14 7.76
N PHE A 117 -12.42 -6.11 7.03
CA PHE A 117 -11.23 -6.12 6.18
C PHE A 117 -10.34 -4.94 6.52
N ASP A 118 -9.03 -5.18 6.63
CA ASP A 118 -8.05 -4.11 6.73
C ASP A 118 -7.84 -3.49 5.34
N VAL A 119 -7.85 -2.16 5.27
CA VAL A 119 -7.77 -1.39 4.03
C VAL A 119 -6.44 -0.63 3.96
N PHE A 120 -5.76 -0.77 2.84
CA PHE A 120 -4.50 -0.13 2.52
C PHE A 120 -4.69 0.80 1.32
N LEU A 121 -4.87 2.07 1.63
CA LEU A 121 -4.97 3.15 0.67
C LEU A 121 -3.59 3.72 0.38
N TYR A 122 -3.25 3.85 -0.91
CA TYR A 122 -1.96 4.40 -1.31
C TYR A 122 -2.05 5.28 -2.56
N ASN A 123 -1.13 6.23 -2.68
CA ASN A 123 -0.83 6.92 -3.94
C ASN A 123 0.64 7.35 -3.94
N TYR A 124 1.37 6.92 -4.97
CA TYR A 124 2.78 7.25 -5.17
C TYR A 124 3.08 7.94 -6.51
N ASP A 125 2.07 8.52 -7.14
CA ASP A 125 2.19 9.06 -8.51
C ASP A 125 3.14 10.28 -8.59
N ALA A 126 3.39 10.94 -7.46
CA ALA A 126 4.23 12.13 -7.38
C ALA A 126 5.65 11.86 -6.86
N LEU A 127 6.16 10.62 -6.93
CA LEU A 127 7.53 10.27 -6.52
C LEU A 127 8.61 11.12 -7.22
N GLU A 128 8.44 11.44 -8.49
CA GLU A 128 9.38 12.29 -9.24
C GLU A 128 9.46 13.73 -8.70
N VAL A 129 8.36 14.25 -8.13
CA VAL A 129 8.35 15.57 -7.49
C VAL A 129 9.21 15.55 -6.21
N ILE A 130 9.13 14.46 -5.46
CA ILE A 130 9.90 14.24 -4.23
C ILE A 130 11.38 14.07 -4.57
N LYS A 131 11.69 13.23 -5.57
CA LYS A 131 13.05 13.08 -6.10
C LYS A 131 13.66 14.42 -6.47
N THR A 132 12.97 15.18 -7.33
CA THR A 132 13.42 16.49 -7.78
C THR A 132 13.62 17.44 -6.60
N HIS A 133 12.77 17.37 -5.56
CA HIS A 133 12.94 18.19 -4.37
C HIS A 133 14.22 17.81 -3.61
N ILE A 134 14.45 16.53 -3.37
CA ILE A 134 15.61 16.02 -2.63
C ILE A 134 16.91 16.39 -3.36
N GLU A 135 17.01 16.05 -4.64
CA GLU A 135 18.24 16.23 -5.43
C GLU A 135 18.66 17.71 -5.57
N ASN A 136 17.70 18.63 -5.50
CA ASN A 136 17.94 20.07 -5.62
C ASN A 136 18.15 20.79 -4.28
N ASN A 137 17.66 20.25 -3.17
CA ASN A 137 17.64 20.97 -1.88
C ASN A 137 18.50 20.30 -0.81
N PHE A 138 18.70 18.99 -0.88
CA PHE A 138 19.50 18.27 0.10
C PHE A 138 20.94 18.23 -0.36
N VAL A 139 21.87 18.49 0.55
CA VAL A 139 23.29 18.57 0.23
C VAL A 139 24.11 18.01 1.38
N VAL A 140 25.06 17.11 1.11
CA VAL A 140 25.99 16.65 2.15
C VAL A 140 27.33 17.37 2.06
N THR A 141 28.01 17.56 3.18
CA THR A 141 29.40 18.02 3.19
C THR A 141 30.35 16.86 2.85
N PRO A 142 31.51 17.10 2.22
CA PRO A 142 32.46 16.04 1.86
C PRO A 142 32.84 15.11 3.01
N ASP A 143 32.97 15.63 4.24
CA ASP A 143 33.36 14.84 5.42
C ASP A 143 32.38 13.70 5.74
N ILE A 144 31.11 13.85 5.33
CA ILE A 144 30.04 12.89 5.61
C ILE A 144 30.16 11.63 4.75
N LEU A 145 30.84 11.69 3.60
CA LEU A 145 31.04 10.52 2.73
C LEU A 145 31.89 9.43 3.39
N ASN A 146 32.67 9.78 4.41
CA ASN A 146 33.49 8.83 5.18
C ASN A 146 32.74 8.22 6.38
N TYR A 147 31.46 8.59 6.59
CA TYR A 147 30.69 8.07 7.71
C TYR A 147 30.35 6.60 7.49
N LYS A 148 30.31 5.84 8.59
CA LYS A 148 29.66 4.53 8.59
C LYS A 148 28.17 4.73 8.31
N HIS A 149 27.54 3.72 7.70
CA HIS A 149 26.13 3.75 7.33
C HIS A 149 25.19 4.25 8.46
N SER A 150 25.38 3.78 9.70
CA SER A 150 24.56 4.23 10.84
C SER A 150 24.68 5.72 11.12
N HIS A 151 25.90 6.26 11.13
CA HIS A 151 26.12 7.69 11.36
C HIS A 151 25.64 8.54 10.18
N LEU A 152 25.68 7.99 8.96
CA LEU A 152 25.12 8.65 7.79
C LEU A 152 23.59 8.75 7.90
N MET A 153 22.91 7.67 8.28
CA MET A 153 21.47 7.70 8.52
C MET A 153 21.10 8.68 9.64
N GLU A 154 21.82 8.67 10.77
CA GLU A 154 21.60 9.65 11.85
C GLU A 154 21.79 11.09 11.38
N PHE A 155 22.79 11.34 10.52
CA PHE A 155 23.00 12.66 9.92
C PHE A 155 21.81 13.05 9.04
N LEU A 156 21.40 12.16 8.13
CA LEU A 156 20.29 12.43 7.20
C LEU A 156 18.99 12.66 7.97
N GLU A 157 18.70 11.84 8.98
CA GLU A 157 17.51 11.97 9.81
C GLU A 157 17.47 13.32 10.51
N LYS A 158 18.58 13.68 11.18
CA LYS A 158 18.70 14.94 11.93
C LYS A 158 18.52 16.18 11.05
N ASN A 159 18.99 16.14 9.81
CA ASN A 159 19.00 17.31 8.93
C ASN A 159 17.80 17.37 7.99
N TYR A 160 17.25 16.22 7.59
CA TYR A 160 16.32 16.12 6.47
C TYR A 160 14.99 15.43 6.76
N ALA A 161 14.86 14.62 7.82
CA ALA A 161 13.63 13.85 8.06
C ALA A 161 12.38 14.72 8.08
N ARG A 162 12.42 15.88 8.73
CA ARG A 162 11.28 16.81 8.79
C ARG A 162 10.85 17.29 7.40
N ASP A 163 11.79 17.74 6.57
CA ASP A 163 11.48 18.27 5.25
C ASP A 163 11.09 17.17 4.27
N PHE A 164 11.72 16.00 4.40
CA PHE A 164 11.36 14.79 3.66
C PHE A 164 9.92 14.36 3.98
N ASN A 165 9.58 14.17 5.26
CA ASN A 165 8.22 13.82 5.68
C ASN A 165 7.22 14.87 5.23
N ARG A 166 7.55 16.16 5.34
CA ARG A 166 6.68 17.25 4.88
C ARG A 166 6.39 17.19 3.37
N ILE A 167 7.39 16.93 2.53
CA ILE A 167 7.17 16.83 1.07
C ILE A 167 6.41 15.54 0.73
N CYS A 168 6.74 14.41 1.37
CA CYS A 168 6.02 13.15 1.19
C CYS A 168 4.55 13.29 1.59
N ASN A 169 4.24 13.81 2.78
CA ASN A 169 2.86 14.00 3.27
C ASN A 169 2.00 14.94 2.39
N LYS A 170 2.63 15.75 1.54
CA LYS A 170 1.94 16.62 0.59
C LYS A 170 1.60 15.92 -0.73
N HIS A 171 2.37 14.91 -1.10
CA HIS A 171 2.40 14.36 -2.45
C HIS A 171 2.12 12.85 -2.52
N LEU A 172 2.28 12.14 -1.41
CA LEU A 172 2.03 10.72 -1.27
C LEU A 172 0.86 10.50 -0.32
N LEU A 173 0.24 9.34 -0.45
CA LEU A 173 -0.68 8.80 0.53
C LEU A 173 -0.24 7.39 0.87
N LEU A 174 -0.24 7.07 2.16
CA LEU A 174 -0.26 5.71 2.66
C LEU A 174 -1.06 5.69 3.96
N ASN A 175 -2.35 5.37 3.90
CA ASN A 175 -3.25 5.44 5.06
C ASN A 175 -3.03 6.73 5.90
N ASP A 176 -2.63 6.59 7.17
CA ASP A 176 -2.28 7.64 8.13
C ASP A 176 -0.78 7.81 8.36
N GLU A 177 0.07 7.22 7.51
CA GLU A 177 1.52 7.34 7.60
C GLU A 177 1.96 8.80 7.48
N THR A 178 2.85 9.21 8.38
CA THR A 178 3.44 10.55 8.40
C THR A 178 4.96 10.55 8.45
N GLU A 179 5.58 9.43 8.85
CA GLU A 179 7.01 9.26 9.06
C GLU A 179 7.65 8.52 7.87
N PHE A 180 7.45 9.06 6.66
CA PHE A 180 7.96 8.45 5.44
C PHE A 180 9.49 8.27 5.40
N PHE A 181 10.25 9.06 6.16
CA PHE A 181 11.70 8.97 6.26
C PHE A 181 12.17 7.59 6.73
N ASP A 182 11.35 6.87 7.51
CA ASP A 182 11.67 5.52 7.98
C ASP A 182 11.79 4.50 6.83
N TYR A 183 11.26 4.82 5.65
CA TYR A 183 11.38 4.01 4.43
C TYR A 183 12.56 4.40 3.53
N LEU A 184 13.38 5.37 3.97
CA LEU A 184 14.57 5.81 3.25
C LEU A 184 15.79 5.01 3.73
N SER A 185 16.58 4.48 2.80
CA SER A 185 17.81 3.76 3.09
C SER A 185 18.96 4.29 2.24
N VAL A 186 20.19 4.16 2.72
CA VAL A 186 21.37 4.45 1.89
C VAL A 186 21.68 3.22 1.03
N GLU A 187 21.60 3.39 -0.28
CA GLU A 187 21.93 2.39 -1.29
C GLU A 187 23.45 2.38 -1.56
N GLU A 188 24.02 3.56 -1.82
CA GLU A 188 25.43 3.71 -2.19
C GLU A 188 25.99 5.06 -1.73
N VAL A 189 27.28 5.12 -1.43
CA VAL A 189 28.02 6.38 -1.21
C VAL A 189 29.06 6.51 -2.31
N THR A 190 29.01 7.60 -3.07
CA THR A 190 29.91 7.88 -4.18
C THR A 190 30.79 9.09 -3.87
N ASP A 191 31.74 9.39 -4.76
CA ASP A 191 32.53 10.61 -4.74
C ASP A 191 31.70 11.89 -4.99
N LYS A 192 30.51 11.75 -5.57
CA LYS A 192 29.61 12.85 -5.92
C LYS A 192 28.51 13.09 -4.88
N GLY A 193 28.18 12.09 -4.07
CA GLY A 193 26.98 12.14 -3.26
C GLY A 193 26.65 10.86 -2.51
N VAL A 194 25.45 10.85 -1.96
CA VAL A 194 24.84 9.70 -1.31
C VAL A 194 23.61 9.32 -2.12
N ARG A 195 23.59 8.09 -2.61
CA ARG A 195 22.43 7.51 -3.28
C ARG A 195 21.55 6.84 -2.24
N LEU A 196 20.28 7.22 -2.26
CA LEU A 196 19.26 6.76 -1.34
C LEU A 196 18.22 5.94 -2.09
N GLU A 197 17.76 4.87 -1.49
CA GLU A 197 16.62 4.08 -1.94
C GLU A 197 15.40 4.46 -1.08
N PHE A 198 14.25 4.61 -1.72
CA PHE A 198 12.99 4.89 -1.06
C PHE A 198 11.90 4.00 -1.63
N LEU A 199 11.13 3.36 -0.73
CA LEU A 199 10.04 2.45 -1.08
C LEU A 199 10.44 1.34 -2.07
N SER A 200 11.73 1.00 -2.11
CA SER A 200 12.37 -0.02 -2.96
C SER A 200 12.11 0.07 -4.47
N ASP A 201 11.85 1.29 -4.95
CA ASP A 201 11.62 1.54 -6.37
C ASP A 201 12.20 2.87 -6.85
N SER A 202 12.42 3.82 -5.93
CA SER A 202 12.99 5.13 -6.27
C SER A 202 14.40 5.27 -5.72
N SER A 203 15.35 5.63 -6.58
CA SER A 203 16.66 6.09 -6.15
C SER A 203 16.79 7.60 -6.28
N PHE A 204 17.30 8.26 -5.24
CA PHE A 204 17.58 9.69 -5.20
C PHE A 204 19.08 9.91 -4.99
N GLU A 205 19.64 10.97 -5.56
CA GLU A 205 21.04 11.36 -5.31
C GLU A 205 21.13 12.67 -4.51
N ILE A 206 21.65 12.59 -3.29
CA ILE A 206 22.01 13.79 -2.52
C ILE A 206 23.43 14.19 -2.89
N ASN A 207 23.57 15.35 -3.52
CA ASN A 207 24.86 15.87 -3.99
C ASN A 207 25.74 16.37 -2.85
N VAL A 208 27.06 16.32 -3.06
CA VAL A 208 28.04 16.96 -2.18
C VAL A 208 28.08 18.48 -2.44
N ALA A 209 28.13 19.28 -1.38
CA ALA A 209 28.30 20.73 -1.49
C ALA A 209 29.59 21.06 -2.23
N LYS A 210 29.51 21.85 -3.29
CA LYS A 210 30.71 22.41 -3.93
C LYS A 210 31.37 23.38 -2.96
N GLN A 211 32.64 23.13 -2.65
CA GLN A 211 33.49 24.05 -1.87
C GLN A 211 33.75 25.35 -2.62
#